data_AF-A0AAP3G6J8-F1
#
_entry.id   AF-A0AAP3G6J8-F1
#
_cell.length_a   1.000
_cell.length_b   1.000
_cell.length_c   1.000
_cell.angle_alpha   90.00
_cell.angle_beta   90.00
_cell.angle_gamma   90.00
#
_symmetry.space_group_name_H-M   'P 1'
#
loop_
_entity.id
_entity.type
_entity.pdbx_description
1 polymer ?
#
loop_
_entity_poly.entity_id
_entity_poly.type
_entity_poly.pdbx_seq_one_letter_code
_entity_poly.pdbx_strand_id
1 'polypeptide(L)' 'MRRELCYRYPLGTTAVAIMDIHKDRLIVKGLDAIHGTPVLDMKPYFPAFDHVSDVQVPDWVGYLMKHYF' A
#
# COMPACT_ATOMS: atom_id res chain seq x y z
N MET A 1 -11.63 -14.99 3.54
CA MET A 1 -11.98 -14.65 4.94
C MET A 1 -12.62 -13.27 4.92
N ARG A 2 -13.96 -13.18 4.99
CA ARG A 2 -14.69 -11.90 4.94
C ARG A 2 -14.44 -11.16 6.26
N ARG A 3 -13.71 -10.03 6.23
CA ARG A 3 -13.67 -9.09 7.35
C ARG A 3 -14.94 -8.24 7.26
N GLU A 4 -15.98 -8.68 7.95
CA GLU A 4 -17.24 -7.95 8.02
C GLU A 4 -17.01 -6.57 8.65
N LEU A 5 -17.49 -5.56 7.93
CA LEU A 5 -17.38 -4.13 8.22
C LEU A 5 -18.23 -3.79 9.44
N CYS A 6 -17.65 -3.81 10.63
CA CYS A 6 -18.25 -3.24 11.84
C CYS A 6 -17.23 -2.37 12.60
N TYR A 7 -16.66 -1.38 11.92
CA TYR A 7 -15.91 -0.29 12.54
C TYR A 7 -16.67 1.02 12.37
N ARG A 8 -16.70 1.83 13.44
CA ARG A 8 -17.34 3.17 13.47
C ARG A 8 -16.81 4.12 12.38
N TYR A 9 -15.62 3.82 11.86
CA TYR A 9 -15.02 4.43 10.67
C TYR A 9 -14.51 3.31 9.75
N PRO A 10 -15.10 3.09 8.57
CA PRO A 10 -14.72 1.99 7.68
C PRO A 10 -13.45 2.33 6.89
N LEU A 11 -12.30 2.34 7.59
CA LEU A 11 -10.98 2.54 6.98
C LEU A 11 -10.36 1.18 6.66
N GLY A 12 -10.14 0.93 5.36
CA GLY A 12 -9.39 -0.21 4.86
C GLY A 12 -7.97 0.19 4.48
N THR A 13 -7.02 -0.73 4.62
CA THR A 13 -5.65 -0.59 4.10
C THR A 13 -5.21 -1.90 3.50
N THR A 14 -4.59 -1.82 2.33
CA THR A 14 -4.15 -2.97 1.55
C THR A 14 -2.84 -2.60 0.86
N ALA A 15 -1.79 -3.39 1.11
CA ALA A 15 -0.54 -3.27 0.36
C ALA A 15 -0.75 -3.83 -1.05
N VAL A 16 -0.35 -3.06 -2.06
CA VAL A 16 -0.55 -3.40 -3.47
C VAL A 16 0.75 -3.28 -4.25
N ALA A 17 0.90 -4.10 -5.28
CA ALA A 17 2.01 -3.97 -6.22
C ALA A 17 1.66 -2.90 -7.26
N ILE A 18 2.55 -1.92 -7.47
CA ILE A 18 2.43 -0.95 -8.57
C ILE A 18 2.85 -1.65 -9.86
N MET A 19 1.94 -1.65 -10.84
CA MET A 19 2.16 -2.26 -12.16
C MET A 19 2.49 -1.22 -13.23
N ASP A 20 1.87 -0.04 -13.14
CA ASP A 20 2.13 1.09 -14.05
C ASP A 20 1.80 2.43 -13.37
N ILE A 21 2.47 3.50 -13.80
CA ILE A 21 2.33 4.85 -13.27
C ILE A 21 1.98 5.80 -14.40
N HIS A 22 0.85 6.48 -14.26
CA HIS A 22 0.46 7.58 -15.12
C HIS A 22 0.35 8.87 -14.30
N LYS A 23 0.18 10.01 -14.98
CA LYS A 23 0.08 11.33 -14.35
C LYS A 23 -1.05 11.44 -13.31
N ASP A 24 -2.17 10.75 -13.55
CA ASP A 24 -3.42 10.87 -12.80
C ASP A 24 -3.98 9.52 -12.31
N ARG A 25 -3.31 8.40 -12.61
CA ARG A 25 -3.74 7.06 -12.21
C ARG A 25 -2.56 6.14 -11.94
N LEU A 26 -2.78 5.19 -11.04
CA LEU A 26 -1.90 4.06 -10.79
C LEU A 26 -2.62 2.78 -11.20
N ILE A 27 -1.93 1.90 -11.92
CA ILE A 27 -2.41 0.53 -12.16
C ILE A 27 -1.76 -0.34 -11.10
N VAL A 28 -2.57 -1.03 -10.30
CA VAL A 28 -2.10 -1.81 -9.15
C VAL A 28 -2.65 -3.23 -9.17
N LYS A 29 -1.95 -4.15 -8.51
CA LYS A 29 -2.38 -5.55 -8.31
C LYS A 29 -2.52 -5.86 -6.82
N GLY A 30 -3.62 -6.52 -6.45
CA GLY A 30 -3.90 -6.95 -5.09
C GLY A 30 -4.85 -6.05 -4.28
N LEU A 31 -5.38 -4.98 -4.88
CA LEU A 31 -6.40 -4.15 -4.23
C LEU A 31 -7.71 -4.93 -4.06
N ASP A 32 -8.24 -4.93 -2.84
CA ASP A 32 -9.47 -5.64 -2.45
C ASP A 32 -10.66 -4.70 -2.19
N ALA A 33 -10.60 -3.48 -2.73
CA ALA A 33 -11.67 -2.49 -2.67
C ALA A 33 -12.66 -2.64 -3.83
N ILE A 34 -13.94 -2.37 -3.55
CA ILE A 34 -15.00 -2.37 -4.59
C ILE A 34 -14.83 -1.13 -5.47
N HIS A 35 -15.15 -1.25 -6.76
CA HIS A 35 -15.15 -0.11 -7.69
C HIS A 35 -15.89 1.11 -7.12
N GLY A 36 -15.27 2.29 -7.22
CA GLY A 36 -15.82 3.54 -6.69
C GLY A 36 -15.54 3.79 -5.20
N THR A 37 -14.86 2.87 -4.50
CA THR A 37 -14.41 3.10 -3.11
C THR A 37 -13.41 4.27 -3.08
N PRO A 38 -13.63 5.32 -2.26
CA PRO A 38 -12.71 6.46 -2.18
C PRO A 38 -11.34 6.07 -1.62
N VAL A 39 -10.28 6.59 -2.24
CA VAL A 39 -8.91 6.50 -1.70
C VAL A 39 -8.67 7.73 -0.82
N LEU A 40 -8.27 7.50 0.43
CA LEU A 40 -8.03 8.57 1.41
C LEU A 40 -6.55 8.92 1.54
N ASP A 41 -5.67 7.94 1.36
CA ASP A 41 -4.23 8.07 1.57
C ASP A 41 -3.46 7.00 0.78
N MET A 42 -2.20 7.31 0.46
CA MET A 42 -1.25 6.38 -0.15
C MET A 42 0.11 6.58 0.51
N LYS A 43 0.75 5.48 0.93
CA LYS A 43 2.06 5.52 1.58
C LYS A 43 3.04 4.60 0.85
N PRO A 44 4.33 4.98 0.78
CA PRO A 44 5.36 4.06 0.33
C PRO A 44 5.43 2.84 1.26
N TYR A 45 5.73 1.70 0.65
CA TYR A 45 5.90 0.44 1.36
C TYR A 45 7.31 0.34 1.95
N PHE A 46 7.42 0.01 3.23
CA PHE A 46 8.70 -0.11 3.92
C PHE A 46 8.85 -1.52 4.53
N PRO A 47 9.71 -2.39 3.98
CA PRO A 47 9.92 -3.74 4.50
C PRO A 47 10.36 -3.80 5.98
N ALA A 48 10.86 -2.69 6.53
CA ALA A 48 11.19 -2.58 7.95
C ALA A 48 9.95 -2.47 8.88
N PHE A 49 8.81 -2.05 8.34
CA PHE A 49 7.56 -1.84 9.08
C PHE A 49 6.42 -2.76 8.61
N ASP A 50 6.50 -3.25 7.37
CA ASP A 50 5.46 -4.02 6.71
C ASP A 50 5.90 -5.48 6.47
N HIS A 51 4.95 -6.41 6.26
CA HIS A 51 5.20 -7.88 6.28
C HIS A 51 4.83 -8.68 5.00
N VAL A 52 4.72 -8.02 3.85
CA VAL A 52 4.50 -8.64 2.55
C VAL A 52 5.84 -9.16 2.05
N SER A 53 5.86 -10.43 1.63
CA SER A 53 7.07 -11.06 1.08
C SER A 53 7.34 -10.61 -0.35
N ASP A 54 8.58 -10.80 -0.80
CA ASP A 54 8.99 -10.62 -2.20
C ASP A 54 8.75 -9.22 -2.79
N VAL A 55 8.80 -8.19 -1.93
CA VAL A 55 8.61 -6.80 -2.35
C VAL A 55 9.91 -6.22 -2.91
N GLN A 56 9.78 -5.49 -4.02
CA GLN A 56 10.83 -4.65 -4.57
C GLN A 56 10.63 -3.22 -4.09
N VAL A 57 11.67 -2.64 -3.49
CA VAL A 57 11.72 -1.22 -3.13
C VAL A 57 12.96 -0.57 -3.73
N PRO A 58 12.93 0.73 -4.07
CA PRO A 58 14.11 1.43 -4.55
C PRO A 58 15.25 1.43 -3.51
N ASP A 59 16.50 1.45 -3.97
CA ASP A 59 17.69 1.43 -3.10
C ASP A 59 17.70 2.55 -2.05
N TRP A 60 17.13 3.71 -2.38
CA TRP A 60 17.06 4.84 -1.46
C TRP A 60 16.24 4.52 -0.20
N VAL A 61 15.32 3.54 -0.24
CA VAL A 61 14.57 3.10 0.94
C VAL A 61 15.53 2.50 1.97
N GLY A 62 16.45 1.64 1.54
CA GLY A 62 17.47 1.08 2.43
C GLY A 62 18.41 2.16 2.97
N TYR A 63 18.78 3.15 2.14
CA TYR A 63 19.58 4.29 2.59
C TYR A 63 18.84 5.15 3.64
N LEU A 64 17.57 5.47 3.39
CA LEU A 64 16.73 6.24 4.31
C LEU A 64 16.62 5.53 5.66
N MET A 65 16.36 4.23 5.66
CA MET A 65 16.19 3.46 6.91
C MET A 65 17.46 3.37 7.76
N LYS A 66 18.66 3.47 7.17
CA LYS A 66 19.92 3.52 7.94
C LYS A 66 20.06 4.75 8.82
N HIS A 67 19.39 5.85 8.48
CA HIS A 67 19.45 7.13 9.17
C HIS A 67 18.14 7.50 9.87
N TYR A 68 17.17 6.58 9.87
CA TYR A 68 15.85 6.81 10.45
C TYR A 68 15.83 6.62 11.98
N PHE A 69 16.80 5.88 12.50
CA PHE A 69 17.06 5.66 13.93
C PHE A 69 18.44 6.21 14.28
#